data_AF-A0A2Z5MWE8-F1
#
_entry.id   AF-A0A2Z5MWE8-F1
#
_cell.length_a   1.000
_cell.length_b   1.000
_cell.length_c   1.000
_cell.angle_alpha   90.00
_cell.angle_beta   90.00
_cell.angle_gamma   90.00
#
_symmetry.space_group_name_H-M   'P 1'
#
loop_
_entity.id
_entity.type
_entity.pdbx_description
1 polymer ?
#
loop_
_entity_poly.entity_id
_entity_poly.type
_entity_poly.pdbx_seq_one_letter_code
_entity_poly.pdbx_strand_id
1 'polypeptide(L)'
;MKIAKNTVVSVTYKLSDAQGNLIEESDEPMVYLHGGYDGTFPKIEEQLDGQEPGYQAQIQLEPQDAFGDYDPELVKVEPRDRFPEPLEVGMQFEGTPEDGDEEVDSLVYTVTDVAEDKVVLDGNHPLAGMALRFALTVKDVREATEDEIEHEHAHGAEGLEIVDEDEDEDGEAPSGRTLH
;
A
#
# COMPACT_ATOMS: atom_id res chain seq x y z
N MET A 1 -11.33 7.28 24.86
CA MET A 1 -11.19 5.84 25.20
C MET A 1 -9.78 5.40 24.88
N LYS A 2 -9.34 4.23 25.38
CA LYS A 2 -8.03 3.68 25.03
C LYS A 2 -8.10 2.88 23.73
N ILE A 3 -7.02 2.91 22.97
CA ILE A 3 -6.82 2.03 21.82
C ILE A 3 -6.74 0.59 22.33
N ALA A 4 -7.55 -0.27 21.73
CA ALA A 4 -7.60 -1.68 22.04
C ALA A 4 -8.07 -2.46 20.80
N LYS A 5 -8.04 -3.79 20.87
CA LYS A 5 -8.61 -4.63 19.81
C LYS A 5 -10.07 -4.25 19.52
N ASN A 6 -10.42 -4.21 18.23
CA ASN A 6 -11.73 -3.82 17.69
C ASN A 6 -12.07 -2.34 17.92
N THR A 7 -11.07 -1.47 17.86
CA THR A 7 -11.27 -0.02 17.91
C THR A 7 -10.82 0.62 16.62
N VAL A 8 -11.59 1.60 16.17
CA VAL A 8 -11.22 2.43 15.02
C VAL A 8 -10.40 3.61 15.52
N VAL A 9 -9.20 3.76 14.99
CA VAL A 9 -8.24 4.78 15.39
C VAL A 9 -8.04 5.74 14.25
N SER A 10 -8.27 7.02 14.50
CA SER A 10 -7.92 8.10 13.59
C SER A 10 -6.55 8.65 13.98
N VAL A 11 -5.58 8.58 13.08
CA VAL A 11 -4.20 8.99 13.33
C VAL A 11 -3.70 9.84 12.16
N THR A 12 -2.96 10.90 12.47
CA THR A 12 -2.15 11.61 11.47
C THR A 12 -0.71 11.16 11.59
N TYR A 13 -0.04 10.92 10.47
CA TYR A 13 1.35 10.51 10.43
C TYR A 13 2.22 11.50 9.65
N LYS A 14 3.50 11.56 10.01
CA LYS A 14 4.55 12.15 9.18
C LYS A 14 5.62 11.11 8.96
N LEU A 15 5.92 10.85 7.69
CA LEU A 15 6.94 9.93 7.25
C LEU A 15 8.22 10.70 6.92
N SER A 16 9.31 10.30 7.54
CA SER A 16 10.63 10.87 7.28
C SER A 16 11.65 9.76 7.06
N ASP A 17 12.73 10.05 6.35
CA ASP A 17 13.85 9.13 6.23
C ASP A 17 14.68 9.06 7.53
N ALA A 18 15.62 8.12 7.62
CA ALA A 18 16.56 8.00 8.74
C ALA A 18 17.37 9.29 9.05
N GLN A 19 17.62 10.13 8.05
CA GLN A 19 18.28 11.43 8.19
C GLN A 19 17.31 12.55 8.61
N GLY A 20 16.01 12.28 8.69
CA GLY A 20 14.97 13.23 9.11
C GLY A 20 14.45 14.13 7.99
N ASN A 21 14.69 13.78 6.73
CA ASN A 21 14.05 14.47 5.61
C ASN A 21 12.60 13.99 5.52
N LEU A 22 11.65 14.93 5.48
CA LEU A 22 10.24 14.61 5.31
C LEU A 22 10.03 14.01 3.91
N ILE A 23 9.48 12.80 3.87
CA ILE A 23 9.12 12.09 2.64
C ILE A 23 7.65 12.37 2.34
N GLU A 24 6.79 12.18 3.35
CA GLU A 24 5.35 12.31 3.22
C GLU A 24 4.74 12.79 4.55
N GLU A 25 3.63 13.51 4.48
CA GLU A 25 2.81 13.81 5.65
C GLU A 25 1.33 13.64 5.32
N SER A 26 0.56 13.10 6.27
CA SER A 26 -0.89 12.99 6.12
C SER A 26 -1.54 14.35 6.36
N ASP A 27 -2.11 14.97 5.32
CA ASP A 27 -2.96 16.15 5.47
C ASP A 27 -4.26 15.82 6.22
N GLU A 28 -4.81 14.63 5.97
CA GLU A 28 -6.03 14.12 6.58
C GLU A 28 -5.75 12.96 7.55
N PRO A 29 -6.54 12.81 8.63
CA PRO A 29 -6.36 11.71 9.56
C PRO A 29 -6.69 10.38 8.89
N MET A 30 -5.67 9.53 8.74
CA MET A 30 -5.85 8.15 8.33
C MET A 30 -6.64 7.41 9.41
N VAL A 31 -7.62 6.61 8.99
CA VAL A 31 -8.45 5.83 9.89
C VAL A 31 -8.17 4.35 9.62
N TYR A 32 -7.83 3.61 10.67
CA TYR A 32 -7.57 2.17 10.57
C TYR A 32 -8.25 1.41 11.72
N LEU A 33 -8.46 0.11 11.52
CA LEU A 33 -9.00 -0.80 12.53
C LEU A 33 -7.87 -1.46 13.30
N HIS A 34 -7.87 -1.29 14.63
CA HIS A 34 -6.84 -1.82 15.52
C HIS A 34 -7.21 -3.21 16.04
N GLY A 35 -6.28 -4.15 15.97
CA GLY A 35 -6.44 -5.49 16.56
C GLY A 35 -5.95 -6.66 15.70
N GLY A 36 -5.02 -6.42 14.79
CA GLY A 36 -4.44 -7.43 13.89
C GLY A 36 -5.20 -7.60 12.57
N TYR A 37 -5.80 -6.52 12.07
CA TYR A 37 -6.54 -6.48 10.79
C TYR A 37 -5.68 -5.97 9.62
N ASP A 38 -4.35 -5.97 9.77
CA ASP A 38 -3.37 -5.49 8.79
C ASP A 38 -3.59 -4.05 8.27
N GLY A 39 -4.44 -3.24 8.93
CA GLY A 39 -4.68 -1.85 8.53
C GLY A 39 -3.49 -0.90 8.77
N THR A 40 -2.44 -1.35 9.46
CA THR A 40 -1.19 -0.62 9.68
C THR A 40 -0.04 -1.57 10.01
N PHE A 41 1.19 -1.05 10.02
CA PHE A 41 2.37 -1.85 10.37
C PHE A 41 2.26 -2.41 11.81
N PRO A 42 2.62 -3.68 12.05
CA PRO A 42 2.51 -4.31 13.37
C PRO A 42 3.19 -3.51 14.49
N LYS A 43 4.37 -2.95 14.22
CA LYS A 43 5.10 -2.10 15.17
C LYS A 43 4.36 -0.81 15.52
N ILE A 44 3.60 -0.25 14.58
CA ILE A 44 2.76 0.92 14.85
C ILE A 44 1.60 0.52 15.75
N GLU A 45 0.93 -0.58 15.43
CA GLU A 45 -0.17 -1.12 16.22
C GLU A 45 0.28 -1.39 17.67
N GLU A 46 1.37 -2.12 17.88
CA GLU A 46 1.91 -2.43 19.20
C GLU A 46 2.25 -1.17 20.02
N GLN A 47 2.74 -0.12 19.37
CA GLN A 47 3.13 1.11 20.04
C GLN A 47 1.91 1.97 20.44
N LEU A 48 0.84 1.91 19.64
CA LEU A 48 -0.41 2.63 19.87
C LEU A 48 -1.35 1.86 20.82
N ASP A 49 -1.14 0.57 21.03
CA ASP A 49 -1.96 -0.25 21.93
C ASP A 49 -2.00 0.33 23.36
N GLY A 50 -3.20 0.47 23.90
CA GLY A 50 -3.45 1.01 25.24
C GLY A 50 -3.28 2.52 25.39
N GLN A 51 -2.98 3.25 24.31
CA GLN A 51 -2.83 4.72 24.31
C GLN A 51 -4.17 5.44 24.15
N GLU A 52 -4.18 6.77 24.33
CA GLU A 52 -5.38 7.60 24.29
C GLU A 52 -5.30 8.69 23.20
N PRO A 53 -6.43 9.26 22.75
CA PRO A 53 -6.44 10.40 21.85
C PRO A 53 -5.54 11.55 22.34
N GLY A 54 -4.78 12.13 21.43
CA GLY A 54 -3.75 13.14 21.72
C GLY A 54 -2.36 12.56 22.00
N TYR A 55 -2.22 11.22 22.06
CA TYR A 55 -0.91 10.58 22.16
C TYR A 55 -0.08 10.82 20.89
N GLN A 56 1.22 11.09 21.09
CA GLN A 56 2.19 11.30 20.03
C GLN A 56 3.36 10.35 20.23
N ALA A 57 3.72 9.64 19.17
CA ALA A 57 4.86 8.73 19.18
C ALA A 57 5.70 8.89 17.92
N GLN A 58 6.99 8.60 18.06
CA GLN A 58 7.90 8.47 16.95
C GLN A 58 8.40 7.03 16.91
N ILE A 59 8.18 6.37 15.78
CA ILE A 59 8.46 4.96 15.57
C ILE A 59 9.43 4.87 14.40
N GLN A 60 10.52 4.15 14.60
CA GLN A 60 11.46 3.82 13.53
C GLN A 60 11.12 2.42 13.02
N LEU A 61 10.79 2.34 11.73
CA LEU A 61 10.60 1.09 11.01
C LEU A 61 11.84 0.84 10.17
N GLU A 62 12.47 -0.31 10.38
CA GLU A 62 13.51 -0.80 9.49
C GLU A 62 12.84 -1.32 8.20
N PRO A 63 13.58 -1.48 7.09
CA PRO A 63 13.00 -1.91 5.81
C PRO A 63 12.12 -3.15 5.94
N GLN A 64 12.62 -4.19 6.62
CA GLN A 64 11.92 -5.44 6.93
C GLN A 64 10.59 -5.28 7.70
N ASP A 65 10.38 -4.16 8.38
CA ASP A 65 9.18 -3.88 9.19
C ASP A 65 8.24 -2.86 8.52
N ALA A 66 8.62 -2.34 7.35
CA ALA A 66 7.85 -1.38 6.55
C ALA A 66 7.53 -1.99 5.17
N PHE A 67 8.23 -1.54 4.13
CA PHE A 67 7.98 -1.94 2.73
C PHE A 67 8.86 -3.09 2.25
N GLY A 68 9.55 -3.77 3.17
CA GLY A 68 10.51 -4.82 2.86
C GLY A 68 11.90 -4.30 2.52
N ASP A 69 12.83 -5.25 2.41
CA ASP A 69 14.17 -4.99 1.91
C ASP A 69 14.14 -4.76 0.41
N TYR A 70 15.11 -3.97 -0.08
CA TYR A 70 15.29 -3.79 -1.51
C TYR A 70 15.78 -5.09 -2.13
N ASP A 71 15.00 -5.63 -3.06
CA ASP A 71 15.30 -6.87 -3.74
C ASP A 71 15.92 -6.58 -5.14
N PRO A 72 17.22 -6.86 -5.33
CA PRO A 72 17.88 -6.63 -6.60
C PRO A 72 17.40 -7.59 -7.70
N GLU A 73 16.72 -8.69 -7.38
CA GLU A 73 16.16 -9.62 -8.36
C GLU A 73 14.87 -9.07 -9.01
N LEU A 74 14.20 -8.13 -8.35
CA LEU A 74 13.07 -7.37 -8.91
C LEU A 74 13.51 -6.25 -9.86
N VAL A 75 14.82 -6.02 -10.00
CA VAL A 75 15.37 -5.06 -10.95
C VAL A 75 15.66 -5.76 -12.27
N LYS A 76 14.97 -5.37 -13.34
CA LYS A 76 15.14 -5.94 -14.68
C LYS A 76 15.71 -4.93 -15.65
N VAL A 77 16.56 -5.41 -16.56
CA VAL A 77 17.12 -4.61 -17.64
C VAL A 77 16.62 -5.19 -18.94
N GLU A 78 15.68 -4.47 -19.55
CA GLU A 78 15.02 -4.91 -20.77
C GLU A 78 15.47 -4.07 -21.97
N PRO A 79 15.50 -4.64 -23.19
CA PRO A 79 15.82 -3.89 -24.39
C PRO A 79 14.76 -2.82 -24.67
N ARG A 80 15.19 -1.62 -25.06
CA ARG A 80 14.30 -0.47 -25.30
C ARG A 80 13.21 -0.75 -26.35
N ASP A 81 13.49 -1.64 -27.30
CA ASP A 81 12.60 -2.04 -28.39
C ASP A 81 11.31 -2.74 -27.90
N ARG A 82 11.29 -3.30 -26.68
CA ARG A 82 10.09 -3.91 -26.09
C ARG A 82 9.05 -2.88 -25.61
N PHE A 83 9.43 -1.60 -25.47
CA PHE A 83 8.57 -0.56 -24.89
C PHE A 83 8.08 0.44 -25.95
N PRO A 84 6.85 0.99 -25.80
CA PRO A 84 6.36 2.04 -26.69
C PRO A 84 7.16 3.35 -26.56
N GLU A 85 7.03 4.23 -27.55
CA GLU A 85 7.51 5.62 -27.48
C GLU A 85 6.30 6.56 -27.32
N PRO A 86 6.33 7.55 -26.41
CA PRO A 86 7.44 7.93 -25.53
C PRO A 86 7.58 7.02 -24.29
N LEU A 87 8.80 6.92 -23.78
CA LEU A 87 9.11 6.26 -22.51
C LEU A 87 9.81 7.27 -21.59
N GLU A 88 9.32 7.38 -20.36
CA GLU A 88 9.79 8.33 -19.37
C GLU A 88 10.13 7.60 -18.06
N VAL A 89 11.13 8.12 -17.35
CA VAL A 89 11.44 7.66 -15.99
C VAL A 89 10.25 7.96 -15.08
N GLY A 90 9.86 6.98 -14.27
CA GLY A 90 8.67 7.01 -13.44
C GLY A 90 7.44 6.37 -14.09
N MET A 91 7.47 6.00 -15.38
CA MET A 91 6.40 5.21 -15.98
C MET A 91 6.32 3.83 -15.32
N GLN A 92 5.11 3.35 -15.09
CA GLN A 92 4.85 2.05 -14.50
C GLN A 92 4.33 1.07 -15.57
N PHE A 93 4.80 -0.16 -15.51
CA PHE A 93 4.42 -1.24 -16.41
C PHE A 93 4.10 -2.48 -15.60
N GLU A 94 2.98 -3.12 -15.90
CA GLU A 94 2.67 -4.45 -15.38
C GLU A 94 3.53 -5.48 -16.12
N GLY A 95 4.40 -6.15 -15.39
CA GLY A 95 5.29 -7.17 -15.94
C GLY A 95 4.86 -8.55 -15.48
N THR A 96 4.53 -9.42 -16.43
CA THR A 96 4.37 -10.84 -16.16
C THR A 96 5.75 -11.48 -15.99
N PRO A 97 6.03 -12.19 -14.88
CA PRO A 97 7.28 -12.94 -14.76
C PRO A 97 7.40 -13.97 -15.90
N GLU A 98 8.61 -14.08 -16.46
CA GLU A 98 8.88 -14.94 -17.63
C GLU A 98 8.92 -16.44 -17.26
N ASP A 99 9.02 -16.75 -15.96
CA ASP A 99 8.87 -18.08 -15.39
C ASP A 99 7.39 -18.39 -15.15
N GLY A 100 6.68 -18.69 -16.25
CA GLY A 100 5.58 -19.65 -16.45
C GLY A 100 4.50 -19.98 -15.40
N ASP A 101 4.48 -19.39 -14.21
CA ASP A 101 3.42 -19.57 -13.23
C ASP A 101 2.42 -18.42 -13.42
N GLU A 102 1.36 -18.71 -14.17
CA GLU A 102 0.22 -17.84 -14.51
C GLU A 102 -0.59 -17.38 -13.26
N GLU A 103 -0.09 -17.68 -12.06
CA GLU A 103 -0.67 -17.36 -10.75
C GLU A 103 0.14 -16.30 -9.97
N VAL A 104 1.23 -15.76 -10.53
CA VAL A 104 1.97 -14.67 -9.87
C VAL A 104 1.35 -13.35 -10.30
N ASP A 105 0.66 -12.69 -9.37
CA ASP A 105 0.11 -11.33 -9.49
C ASP A 105 1.00 -10.43 -10.35
N SER A 106 0.39 -9.76 -11.33
CA SER A 106 1.05 -8.78 -12.19
C SER A 106 1.89 -7.81 -11.35
N LEU A 107 3.22 -7.99 -11.33
CA LEU A 107 4.10 -7.07 -10.62
C LEU A 107 4.20 -5.76 -11.39
N VAL A 108 3.98 -4.66 -10.70
CA VAL A 108 4.17 -3.32 -11.26
C VAL A 108 5.66 -2.96 -11.20
N TYR A 109 6.26 -2.78 -12.36
CA TYR A 109 7.62 -2.30 -12.52
C TYR A 109 7.64 -0.82 -12.85
N THR A 110 8.43 -0.04 -12.12
CA THR A 110 8.67 1.38 -12.41
C THR A 110 9.94 1.55 -13.22
N VAL A 111 9.90 2.34 -14.29
CA VAL A 111 11.09 2.71 -15.06
C VAL A 111 11.96 3.63 -14.22
N THR A 112 13.14 3.17 -13.83
CA THR A 112 14.09 3.95 -13.03
C THR A 112 15.15 4.63 -13.89
N ASP A 113 15.49 4.06 -15.05
CA ASP A 113 16.47 4.62 -15.97
C ASP A 113 16.17 4.23 -17.42
N VAL A 114 16.39 5.17 -18.35
CA VAL A 114 16.20 4.96 -19.79
C VAL A 114 17.48 5.38 -20.51
N ALA A 115 18.12 4.41 -21.17
CA ALA A 115 19.26 4.64 -22.05
C ALA A 115 18.91 4.36 -23.52
N GLU A 116 19.83 4.63 -24.44
CA GLU A 116 19.60 4.51 -25.90
C GLU A 116 19.12 3.10 -26.31
N ASP A 117 19.71 2.04 -25.76
CA ASP A 117 19.40 0.65 -26.14
C ASP A 117 18.69 -0.16 -25.04
N LYS A 118 18.55 0.37 -23.81
CA LYS A 118 18.11 -0.39 -22.64
C LYS A 118 17.28 0.44 -21.68
N VAL A 119 16.39 -0.23 -20.97
CA VAL A 119 15.49 0.33 -19.96
C VAL A 119 15.68 -0.44 -18.66
N VAL A 120 15.85 0.28 -17.56
CA VAL A 120 15.90 -0.31 -16.22
C VAL A 120 14.53 -0.19 -15.58
N LEU A 121 14.01 -1.35 -15.21
CA LEU A 121 12.74 -1.54 -14.53
C LEU A 121 13.01 -1.97 -13.10
N ASP A 122 12.27 -1.42 -12.15
CA ASP A 122 12.36 -1.75 -10.74
C ASP A 122 10.97 -2.11 -10.21
N GLY A 123 10.79 -3.37 -9.81
CA GLY A 123 9.56 -3.89 -9.23
C GLY A 123 9.46 -3.67 -7.71
N ASN A 124 10.45 -3.05 -7.08
CA ASN A 124 10.41 -2.77 -5.65
C ASN A 124 9.45 -1.61 -5.34
N HIS A 125 8.88 -1.63 -4.14
CA HIS A 125 8.19 -0.46 -3.62
C HIS A 125 9.17 0.74 -3.58
N PRO A 126 8.76 1.98 -3.91
CA PRO A 126 9.65 3.15 -3.94
C PRO A 126 10.42 3.43 -2.63
N LEU A 127 9.91 2.91 -1.51
CA LEU A 127 10.48 3.06 -0.18
C LEU A 127 11.12 1.77 0.37
N ALA A 128 11.20 0.71 -0.44
CA ALA A 128 11.85 -0.55 -0.05
C ALA A 128 13.34 -0.34 0.24
N GLY A 129 13.88 -1.05 1.22
CA GLY A 129 15.28 -0.92 1.64
C GLY A 129 15.62 0.36 2.41
N MET A 130 14.65 1.26 2.65
CA MET A 130 14.86 2.48 3.42
C MET A 130 14.36 2.32 4.86
N ALA A 131 15.18 2.76 5.83
CA ALA A 131 14.73 2.92 7.21
C ALA A 131 13.88 4.19 7.32
N LEU A 132 12.66 4.04 7.81
CA LEU A 132 11.63 5.07 7.83
C LEU A 132 11.30 5.45 9.28
N ARG A 133 11.01 6.74 9.49
CA ARG A 133 10.56 7.29 10.77
C ARG A 133 9.15 7.81 10.63
N PHE A 134 8.24 7.19 11.37
CA PHE A 134 6.85 7.58 11.47
C PHE A 134 6.64 8.41 12.74
N ALA A 135 6.20 9.65 12.59
CA ALA A 135 5.71 10.47 13.69
C ALA A 135 4.18 10.44 13.68
N LEU A 136 3.58 9.70 14.59
CA LEU A 136 2.14 9.46 14.67
C LEU A 136 1.52 10.35 15.74
N THR A 137 0.32 10.86 15.46
CA THR A 137 -0.51 11.60 16.41
C THR A 137 -1.92 11.05 16.37
N VAL A 138 -2.33 10.42 17.47
CA VAL A 138 -3.69 9.90 17.63
C VAL A 138 -4.65 11.08 17.73
N LYS A 139 -5.60 11.18 16.81
CA LYS A 139 -6.62 12.22 16.78
C LYS A 139 -7.86 11.80 17.56
N ASP A 140 -8.38 10.63 17.24
CA ASP A 140 -9.61 10.11 17.84
C ASP A 140 -9.57 8.59 17.90
N VAL A 141 -10.34 8.02 18.82
CA VAL A 141 -10.49 6.58 19.00
C VAL A 141 -11.95 6.31 19.31
N ARG A 142 -12.56 5.42 18.54
CA ARG A 142 -13.94 4.96 18.73
C ARG A 142 -14.02 3.43 18.70
N GLU A 143 -15.11 2.87 19.19
CA GLU A 143 -15.40 1.44 19.02
C GLU A 143 -15.76 1.17 17.55
N ALA A 144 -15.26 0.05 17.01
CA ALA A 144 -15.61 -0.40 15.67
C ALA A 144 -17.05 -0.96 15.66
N THR A 145 -17.75 -0.79 14.55
CA THR A 145 -19.04 -1.47 14.35
C THR A 145 -18.81 -2.94 13.99
N GLU A 146 -19.83 -3.78 14.16
CA GLU A 146 -19.76 -5.21 13.75
C GLU A 146 -19.46 -5.35 12.25
N ASP A 147 -19.97 -4.43 11.43
CA ASP A 147 -19.73 -4.37 9.98
C ASP A 147 -18.26 -4.09 9.64
N GLU A 148 -17.62 -3.14 10.33
CA GLU A 148 -16.19 -2.82 10.15
C GLU A 148 -15.28 -3.96 10.61
N ILE A 149 -15.70 -4.71 11.63
CA ILE A 149 -14.97 -5.90 12.11
C ILE A 149 -15.12 -7.06 11.13
N GLU A 150 -16.30 -7.23 10.54
CA GLU A 150 -16.58 -8.27 9.55
C GLU A 150 -15.87 -7.99 8.22
N HIS A 151 -15.78 -6.73 7.81
CA HIS A 151 -15.04 -6.28 6.62
C HIS A 151 -13.55 -6.00 6.87
N GLU A 152 -13.06 -6.16 8.11
CA GLU A 152 -11.66 -5.95 8.51
C GLU A 152 -11.09 -4.54 8.20
N HIS A 153 -11.94 -3.58 7.82
CA HIS A 153 -11.56 -2.22 7.46
C HIS A 153 -12.47 -1.18 8.15
N ALA A 154 -11.90 -0.01 8.43
CA ALA A 154 -12.65 1.09 9.05
C ALA A 154 -13.40 1.91 7.99
N HIS A 155 -14.71 2.07 8.16
CA HIS A 155 -15.52 3.00 7.38
C HIS A 155 -15.30 4.43 7.93
N GLY A 156 -14.27 5.10 7.39
CA GLY A 156 -13.97 6.52 7.60
C GLY A 156 -14.23 7.35 6.34
N ALA A 157 -14.51 8.64 6.51
CA ALA A 157 -15.12 9.54 5.52
C ALA A 157 -14.45 9.67 4.14
N GLU A 158 -13.26 9.13 3.93
CA GLU A 158 -12.61 9.02 2.62
C GLU A 158 -11.52 7.95 2.71
N GLY A 159 -11.93 6.74 3.13
CA GLY A 159 -11.13 5.54 2.91
C GLY A 159 -11.00 5.34 1.40
N LEU A 160 -9.78 5.16 0.92
CA LEU A 160 -9.56 4.62 -0.43
C LEU A 160 -10.43 3.36 -0.53
N GLU A 161 -11.48 3.43 -1.34
CA GLU A 161 -12.15 2.25 -1.85
C GLU A 161 -11.08 1.52 -2.67
N ILE A 162 -10.35 0.60 -2.03
CA ILE A 162 -9.90 -0.56 -2.77
C ILE A 162 -11.20 -1.30 -3.00
N VAL A 163 -11.80 -1.03 -4.16
CA VAL A 163 -12.76 -1.96 -4.73
C VAL A 163 -11.96 -3.24 -4.92
N ASP A 164 -12.12 -4.19 -4.00
CA ASP A 164 -12.00 -5.59 -4.38
C ASP A 164 -13.03 -5.74 -5.50
N GLU A 165 -12.52 -5.67 -6.73
CA GLU A 165 -13.27 -5.88 -7.96
C GLU A 165 -13.53 -7.39 -8.11
N ASP A 166 -14.04 -8.02 -7.04
CA ASP A 166 -14.82 -9.25 -7.11
C ASP A 166 -16.29 -8.84 -7.31
N GLU A 167 -16.55 -8.07 -8.38
CA GLU A 167 -17.84 -8.12 -9.04
C GLU A 167 -17.95 -9.48 -9.72
N ASP A 168 -18.40 -10.49 -8.96
CA ASP A 168 -19.12 -11.64 -9.52
C ASP A 168 -20.35 -11.09 -10.26
N GLU A 169 -20.16 -10.70 -11.53
CA GLU A 169 -21.22 -10.43 -12.48
C GLU A 169 -21.92 -11.75 -12.84
N ASP A 170 -22.63 -12.36 -11.90
CA ASP A 170 -23.69 -13.33 -12.20
C ASP A 170 -24.99 -12.60 -12.58
N GLY A 171 -24.85 -11.73 -13.58
CA GLY A 171 -25.94 -11.06 -14.29
C GLY A 171 -26.34 -11.88 -15.51
N GLU A 172 -27.03 -13.01 -15.30
CA GLU A 172 -27.58 -13.82 -16.39
C GLU A 172 -28.52 -12.98 -17.28
N ALA A 173 -27.99 -12.50 -18.41
CA ALA A 173 -28.72 -11.70 -19.38
C ALA A 173 -29.68 -12.58 -20.20
N PRO A 174 -30.92 -12.12 -20.48
CA PRO A 174 -31.92 -12.92 -21.17
C PRO A 174 -31.67 -12.97 -22.69
N SER A 175 -31.66 -14.19 -23.21
CA SER A 175 -32.16 -14.64 -24.52
C SER A 175 -32.34 -13.58 -25.63
N GLY A 176 -31.53 -13.63 -26.69
CA GLY A 176 -31.87 -12.92 -27.92
C GLY A 176 -30.81 -12.77 -29.00
N ARG A 177 -30.91 -13.65 -30.01
CA ARG A 177 -30.67 -13.37 -31.45
C ARG A 177 -29.26 -13.58 -32.02
N THR A 178 -29.04 -14.82 -32.48
CA THR A 178 -28.18 -15.16 -33.62
C THR A 178 -28.51 -14.32 -34.86
N LEU A 179 -27.49 -13.85 -35.59
CA LEU A 179 -27.61 -13.47 -36.99
C LEU A 179 -26.71 -14.35 -37.87
N HIS A 180 -27.30 -14.83 -38.97
CA HIS A 180 -26.66 -15.48 -40.12
C HIS A 180 -25.95 -14.45 -40.99
#